data_AF-A0A2I0UC46-F1
#
_entry.id   AF-A0A2I0UC46-F1
#
_cell.length_a   1.000
_cell.length_b   1.000
_cell.length_c   1.000
_cell.angle_alpha   90.00
_cell.angle_beta   90.00
_cell.angle_gamma   90.00
#
_symmetry.space_group_name_H-M   'P 1'
#
loop_
_entity.id
_entity.type
_entity.pdbx_description
1 polymer ?
#
loop_
_entity_poly.entity_id
_entity_poly.type
_entity_poly.pdbx_seq_one_letter_code
_entity_poly.pdbx_strand_id
1 'polypeptide(L)'
;MHMNDKKIVRSSQNGFTKGKPCLTNLINFYDEMTDVVDERRVLGIVYVDFTKAFDTVSHKILRDKLTMYGLDKQRVRWIKNWLNSPAQDGSDQWHKILLEASK
;
A
#
# COMPACT_ATOMS: atom_id res chain seq x y z
N MET A 1 5.53 8.85 7.85
CA MET A 1 6.49 8.71 6.73
C MET A 1 6.02 9.59 5.58
N HIS A 2 6.68 10.74 5.35
CA HIS A 2 6.45 11.55 4.16
C HIS A 2 7.46 11.07 3.10
N MET A 3 7.02 10.24 2.16
CA MET A 3 7.79 9.92 0.96
C MET A 3 7.75 11.18 0.09
N ASN A 4 8.92 11.76 -0.23
CA ASN A 4 9.02 12.90 -1.14
C ASN A 4 8.15 12.65 -2.39
N ASP A 5 7.45 13.69 -2.85
CA ASP A 5 6.42 13.75 -3.90
C ASP A 5 6.84 13.26 -5.31
N LYS A 6 7.52 12.11 -5.39
CA LYS A 6 7.51 11.29 -6.60
C LYS A 6 6.09 10.75 -6.70
N LYS A 7 5.47 10.81 -7.88
CA LYS A 7 4.12 10.30 -8.19
C LYS A 7 4.03 8.77 -8.03
N ILE A 8 4.29 8.23 -6.84
CA ILE A 8 4.30 6.80 -6.52
C ILE A 8 2.87 6.29 -6.48
N VAL A 9 1.96 7.09 -5.93
CA VAL A 9 0.54 6.79 -5.80
C VAL A 9 -0.18 7.32 -7.04
N ARG A 10 -0.89 6.42 -7.74
CA ARG A 10 -1.75 6.81 -8.87
C ARG A 10 -2.96 7.60 -8.40
N SER A 11 -3.49 8.49 -9.23
CA SER A 11 -4.71 9.25 -8.92
C SER A 11 -5.91 8.34 -8.64
N SER A 12 -6.01 7.20 -9.35
CA SER A 12 -7.03 6.17 -9.14
C SER A 12 -6.82 5.31 -7.90
N GLN A 13 -5.66 5.39 -7.24
CA GLN A 13 -5.43 4.66 -6.00
C GLN A 13 -6.11 5.36 -4.83
N ASN A 14 -7.14 4.71 -4.29
CA ASN A 14 -7.89 5.19 -3.13
C ASN A 14 -7.46 4.47 -1.84
N GLY A 15 -7.08 3.20 -1.92
CA GLY A 15 -6.57 2.43 -0.78
C GLY A 15 -5.25 2.98 -0.23
N PHE A 16 -5.10 2.93 1.10
CA PHE A 16 -3.88 3.34 1.84
C PHE A 16 -3.39 4.76 1.53
N THR A 17 -4.29 5.66 1.10
CA THR A 17 -3.98 7.06 0.76
C THR A 17 -4.71 7.99 1.70
N LYS A 18 -4.01 9.01 2.24
CA LYS A 18 -4.62 9.98 3.16
C LYS A 18 -5.73 10.76 2.44
N GLY A 19 -6.88 10.88 3.09
CA GLY A 19 -8.00 11.69 2.59
C GLY A 19 -8.81 11.04 1.46
N LYS A 20 -8.56 9.77 1.12
CA LYS A 20 -9.33 9.02 0.11
C LYS A 20 -10.00 7.80 0.77
N PRO A 21 -11.28 7.91 1.20
CA PRO A 21 -11.98 6.77 1.78
C PRO A 21 -12.31 5.72 0.70
N CYS A 22 -12.54 4.47 1.15
CA CYS A 22 -12.92 3.37 0.25
C CYS A 22 -14.20 3.67 -0.54
N LEU A 23 -15.15 4.40 0.07
CA LEU A 23 -16.39 4.82 -0.58
C LEU A 23 -16.15 5.61 -1.88
N THR A 24 -15.14 6.49 -1.91
CA THR A 24 -14.81 7.25 -3.13
C THR A 24 -14.36 6.33 -4.26
N ASN A 25 -13.72 5.20 -3.95
CA ASN A 25 -13.36 4.21 -4.96
C ASN A 25 -14.61 3.57 -5.59
N LEU A 26 -15.61 3.27 -4.77
CA LEU A 26 -16.84 2.65 -5.23
C LEU A 26 -17.67 3.63 -6.08
N ILE A 27 -17.76 4.88 -5.65
CA ILE A 27 -18.48 5.94 -6.40
C ILE A 27 -17.83 6.12 -7.77
N ASN A 28 -16.52 6.38 -7.83
CA ASN A 28 -15.82 6.58 -9.09
C ASN A 28 -15.96 5.39 -10.06
N PHE A 29 -16.00 4.17 -9.50
CA PHE A 29 -16.18 2.95 -10.29
C PHE A 29 -17.58 2.89 -10.91
N TYR A 30 -18.64 3.18 -10.15
CA TYR A 30 -20.00 3.20 -10.68
C TYR A 30 -20.24 4.35 -11.67
N ASP A 31 -19.63 5.51 -11.44
CA ASP A 31 -19.69 6.63 -12.39
C ASP A 31 -19.09 6.20 -13.74
N GLU A 32 -17.89 5.62 -13.75
CA GLU A 32 -17.24 5.13 -14.97
C GLU A 32 -18.06 4.02 -15.67
N MET A 33 -18.71 3.14 -14.91
CA MET A 33 -19.62 2.15 -15.50
C MET A 33 -20.83 2.78 -16.14
N THR A 34 -21.45 3.74 -15.46
CA THR A 34 -22.68 4.37 -15.91
C THR A 34 -22.42 5.10 -17.22
N ASP A 35 -21.30 5.81 -17.33
CA ASP A 35 -20.87 6.46 -18.57
C ASP A 35 -20.71 5.47 -19.74
N VAL A 36 -20.07 4.31 -19.51
CA VAL A 36 -19.88 3.27 -20.53
C VAL A 36 -21.23 2.67 -20.97
N VAL A 37 -22.14 2.45 -20.02
CA VAL A 37 -23.49 1.93 -20.28
C VAL A 37 -24.33 2.93 -21.07
N ASP A 38 -24.29 4.21 -20.71
CA ASP A 38 -25.02 5.29 -21.39
C ASP A 38 -24.56 5.45 -22.84
N GLU A 39 -23.27 5.26 -23.09
CA GLU A 39 -22.67 5.24 -24.43
C GLU A 39 -22.91 3.94 -25.21
N ARG A 40 -23.64 2.98 -24.62
CA ARG A 40 -23.95 1.65 -25.18
C ARG A 40 -22.70 0.85 -25.57
N ARG A 41 -21.60 1.06 -24.85
CA ARG A 41 -20.34 0.32 -25.03
C ARG A 41 -20.35 -0.96 -24.19
N VAL A 42 -19.57 -1.95 -24.61
CA VAL A 42 -19.41 -3.20 -23.86
C VAL A 42 -18.45 -2.97 -22.69
N LEU A 43 -18.88 -3.33 -21.49
CA LEU A 43 -18.09 -3.27 -20.26
C LEU A 43 -17.68 -4.68 -19.84
N GLY A 44 -16.41 -4.85 -19.47
CA GLY A 44 -15.89 -6.06 -18.83
C GLY A 44 -15.13 -5.69 -17.55
N ILE A 45 -15.39 -6.43 -16.46
CA ILE A 45 -14.79 -6.15 -15.15
C ILE A 45 -13.96 -7.35 -14.72
N VAL A 46 -12.74 -7.09 -14.26
CA VAL A 46 -11.85 -8.11 -13.69
C VAL A 46 -11.55 -7.76 -12.25
N TYR A 47 -12.05 -8.58 -11.33
CA TYR A 47 -11.70 -8.50 -9.90
C TYR A 47 -10.53 -9.44 -9.62
N VAL A 48 -9.46 -8.89 -9.05
CA VAL A 48 -8.29 -9.67 -8.60
C VAL A 48 -8.17 -9.48 -7.09
N ASP A 49 -8.28 -10.58 -6.35
CA ASP A 49 -7.92 -10.60 -4.94
C ASP A 49 -6.49 -11.09 -4.76
N PHE A 50 -5.75 -10.41 -3.89
CA PHE A 50 -4.42 -10.84 -3.47
C PHE A 50 -4.51 -11.36 -2.05
N THR A 51 -5.10 -12.55 -1.88
CA THR A 51 -5.09 -13.23 -0.59
C THR A 51 -3.65 -13.36 -0.12
N LYS A 52 -3.33 -12.88 1.09
CA LYS A 52 -1.97 -12.85 1.65
C LYS A 52 -0.95 -12.08 0.78
N ALA A 53 -1.36 -10.98 0.15
CA ALA A 53 -0.47 -10.11 -0.62
C ALA A 53 0.81 -9.74 0.13
N PHE A 54 0.70 -9.44 1.42
CA PHE A 54 1.85 -9.03 2.24
C PHE A 54 2.79 -10.19 2.58
N ASP A 55 2.27 -11.42 2.71
CA ASP A 55 3.09 -12.61 3.01
C ASP A 55 3.86 -13.09 1.77
N THR A 56 3.38 -12.76 0.57
CA THR A 56 3.93 -13.24 -0.71
C THR A 56 4.89 -12.26 -1.38
N VAL A 57 4.93 -11.00 -0.94
CA VAL A 57 5.84 -9.99 -1.51
C VAL A 57 7.29 -10.31 -1.16
N SER A 58 8.14 -10.45 -2.19
CA SER A 58 9.58 -10.66 -1.99
C SER A 58 10.22 -9.50 -1.21
N HIS A 59 10.86 -9.83 -0.07
CA HIS A 59 11.56 -8.84 0.77
C HIS A 59 12.66 -8.10 0.01
N LYS A 60 13.31 -8.76 -0.95
CA LYS A 60 14.32 -8.14 -1.83
C LYS A 60 13.69 -7.06 -2.70
N ILE A 61 12.62 -7.41 -3.42
CA ILE A 61 11.92 -6.48 -4.33
C ILE A 61 11.36 -5.28 -3.55
N LEU A 62 10.75 -5.52 -2.39
CA LEU A 62 10.23 -4.46 -1.54
C LEU A 62 11.34 -3.48 -1.11
N ARG A 63 12.47 -3.99 -0.62
CA ARG A 63 13.62 -3.17 -0.22
C ARG A 63 14.17 -2.32 -1.37
N ASP A 64 14.31 -2.92 -2.54
CA ASP A 64 14.86 -2.24 -3.71
C ASP A 64 13.90 -1.12 -4.18
N LYS A 65 12.58 -1.36 -4.15
CA LYS A 65 11.55 -0.33 -4.40
C LYS A 65 11.58 0.80 -3.37
N LEU A 66 11.69 0.50 -2.08
CA LEU A 66 11.74 1.51 -1.02
C LEU A 66 12.95 2.45 -1.21
N THR A 67 14.10 1.90 -1.58
CA THR A 67 15.32 2.67 -1.86
C THR A 67 15.12 3.55 -3.11
N MET A 68 14.54 2.98 -4.19
CA MET A 68 14.22 3.72 -5.42
C MET A 68 13.29 4.92 -5.17
N TYR A 69 12.33 4.74 -4.28
CA TYR A 69 11.38 5.78 -3.86
C TYR A 69 11.98 6.83 -2.91
N GLY A 70 13.26 6.71 -2.56
CA GLY A 70 13.99 7.75 -1.83
C GLY A 70 13.94 7.60 -0.32
N LEU A 71 13.63 6.40 0.21
CA LEU A 71 13.87 6.13 1.62
C LEU A 71 15.36 6.01 1.86
N ASP A 72 15.85 6.64 2.91
CA ASP A 72 17.23 6.54 3.33
C ASP A 72 17.56 5.12 3.84
N LYS A 73 18.86 4.81 3.86
CA LYS A 73 19.38 3.50 4.23
C LYS A 73 18.97 3.07 5.65
N GLN A 74 18.77 4.00 6.58
CA GLN A 74 18.40 3.69 7.96
C GLN A 74 16.94 3.23 8.02
N ARG A 75 16.02 3.96 7.37
CA ARG A 75 14.61 3.56 7.28
C ARG A 75 14.42 2.24 6.54
N VAL A 76 15.14 2.02 5.45
CA VAL A 76 15.10 0.75 4.71
C VAL A 76 15.61 -0.41 5.57
N ARG A 77 16.66 -0.19 6.37
CA ARG A 77 17.20 -1.19 7.31
C ARG A 77 16.22 -1.52 8.43
N TRP A 78 15.53 -0.51 8.96
CA TRP A 78 14.50 -0.70 9.97
C TRP A 78 13.37 -1.59 9.45
N ILE A 79 12.82 -1.28 8.27
CA ILE A 79 11.77 -2.10 7.64
C ILE A 79 12.26 -3.53 7.38
N LYS A 80 13.50 -3.70 6.92
CA LYS A 80 14.09 -5.03 6.70
C LYS A 80 14.12 -5.85 8.00
N ASN A 81 14.52 -5.24 9.12
CA ASN A 81 14.58 -5.93 10.40
C ASN A 81 13.18 -6.28 10.91
N TRP A 82 12.22 -5.39 10.71
CA TRP A 82 10.81 -5.63 11.02
C TRP A 82 10.26 -6.83 10.24
N LEU A 83 10.49 -6.90 8.93
CA LEU A 83 10.04 -8.01 8.07
C LEU A 83 10.71 -9.36 8.39
N ASN A 84 11.90 -9.36 8.96
CA ASN A 84 12.62 -10.59 9.32
C ASN A 84 12.43 -10.97 10.79
N SER A 85 11.68 -10.18 11.58
CA SER A 85 11.35 -10.55 12.95
C SER A 85 10.37 -11.71 12.89
N PRO A 86 10.65 -12.85 13.56
CA PRO A 86 9.65 -13.91 13.69
C PRO A 86 8.41 -13.33 14.36
N ALA A 87 7.23 -13.75 13.90
CA ALA A 87 5.95 -13.44 14.53
C ALA A 87 5.90 -14.13 15.91
N GLN A 88 6.66 -13.62 16.87
CA GLN A 88 6.33 -13.79 18.28
C GLN A 88 5.26 -12.74 18.59
N ASP A 89 4.23 -13.18 19.31
CA ASP A 89 3.03 -12.45 19.72
C ASP A 89 3.03 -10.95 19.37
N GLY A 90 2.05 -10.52 18.57
CA GLY A 90 1.98 -9.16 18.03
C GLY A 90 2.11 -8.06 19.09
N SER A 91 1.80 -8.36 20.36
CA SER A 91 2.01 -7.48 21.52
C SER A 91 3.47 -7.02 21.69
N ASP A 92 4.46 -7.91 21.52
CA ASP A 92 5.89 -7.63 21.71
C ASP A 92 6.44 -6.75 20.58
N GLN A 93 5.90 -6.93 19.38
CA GLN A 93 6.29 -6.15 18.20
C GLN A 93 5.77 -4.71 18.31
N TRP A 94 4.55 -4.50 18.81
CA TRP A 94 3.99 -3.16 19.05
C TRP A 94 4.76 -2.40 20.11
N HIS A 95 5.19 -3.05 21.20
CA HIS A 95 6.01 -2.42 22.23
C HIS A 95 7.37 -1.95 21.72
N LYS A 96 8.05 -2.74 20.87
CA LYS A 96 9.30 -2.32 20.23
C LYS A 96 9.11 -1.13 19.29
N ILE A 97 8.03 -1.12 18.51
CA ILE A 97 7.68 0.01 17.62
C ILE A 97 7.45 1.29 18.45
N LEU A 98 6.74 1.19 19.58
CA LEU A 98 6.48 2.34 20.45
C LEU A 98 7.77 2.88 21.11
N LEU A 99 8.67 1.99 21.54
CA LEU A 99 9.96 2.37 22.14
C LEU A 99 10.91 3.05 21.13
N GLU A 100 10.87 2.65 19.86
CA GLU A 100 11.70 3.22 18.81
C GLU A 100 11.09 4.50 18.21
N ALA A 101 9.76 4.62 18.17
CA ALA A 101 9.07 5.84 17.71
C ALA A 101 9.10 6.99 18.74
N SER A 102 9.43 6.68 20.00
CA SER A 102 9.56 7.67 21.09
C SER A 102 10.98 8.26 21.22
N LYS A 103 11.89 7.95 20.29
CA LYS A 103 13.25 8.51 20.20
C LYS A 103 13.40 9.38 18.95
#